data_AF-A0A0R0CT20-F1
#
_entry.id   AF-A0A0R0CT20-F1
#
_cell.length_a   1.000
_cell.length_b   1.000
_cell.length_c   1.000
_cell.angle_alpha   90.00
_cell.angle_beta   90.00
_cell.angle_gamma   90.00
#
_symmetry.space_group_name_H-M   'P 1'
#
loop_
_entity.id
_entity.type
_entity.pdbx_description
1 polymer ?
#
loop_
_entity_poly.entity_id
_entity_poly.type
_entity_poly.pdbx_seq_one_letter_code
_entity_poly.pdbx_strand_id
1 'polypeptide(L)'
;MVATFLPPFCSAEQVVPQVRERGFAALAPETLAGVCQLELLDLHALAPQWENLPPDQYLKDGGRYRQRRHSCFVVEAGQVLLAPHRAHWQSLDYNALHGGMQRWFEPLPAVLLEQPVWTRLVAGLADLCSRLRPSPRWYVEAHQFRIDTADGIGRPTPEGAHRDGVDFVAVALVNRLGIKGGETRVFAAAGPDGQRFTLAQPWSLMFLDDERVIHESTPIQPLEEVGHRDTLVLTFRAAGFQGEGADPGPGDK
;
A
#
# COMPACT_ATOMS: atom_id res chain seq x y z
N MET A 1 25.72 -13.17 -7.34
CA MET A 1 24.25 -13.00 -7.43
C MET A 1 23.69 -12.88 -6.02
N VAL A 2 22.94 -11.83 -5.72
CA VAL A 2 22.17 -11.76 -4.46
C VAL A 2 20.98 -12.70 -4.65
N ALA A 3 20.74 -13.62 -3.71
CA ALA A 3 19.61 -14.53 -3.78
C ALA A 3 18.29 -13.73 -3.76
N THR A 4 17.39 -13.99 -4.70
CA THR A 4 16.03 -13.45 -4.72
C THR A 4 15.09 -14.50 -4.16
N PHE A 5 14.31 -14.14 -3.13
CA PHE A 5 13.33 -15.03 -2.51
C PHE A 5 11.97 -14.85 -3.18
N LEU A 6 11.37 -15.96 -3.63
CA LEU A 6 10.05 -15.92 -4.26
C LEU A 6 8.95 -15.66 -3.21
N PRO A 7 7.89 -14.92 -3.57
CA PRO A 7 6.74 -14.75 -2.70
C PRO A 7 6.09 -16.08 -2.35
N PRO A 8 5.65 -16.29 -1.10
CA PRO A 8 4.90 -17.46 -0.68
C PRO A 8 3.44 -17.35 -1.15
N PHE A 9 3.22 -17.30 -2.47
CA PHE A 9 1.89 -17.11 -3.01
C PHE A 9 0.91 -18.19 -2.54
N CYS A 10 -0.30 -17.78 -2.22
CA CYS A 10 -1.39 -18.65 -1.83
C CYS A 10 -2.53 -18.57 -2.85
N SER A 11 -3.37 -19.61 -2.89
CA SER A 11 -4.59 -19.61 -3.67
C SER A 11 -5.67 -18.75 -3.00
N ALA A 12 -6.71 -18.37 -3.75
CA ALA A 12 -7.76 -17.46 -3.29
C ALA A 12 -8.47 -17.97 -2.02
N GLU A 13 -8.72 -19.27 -1.92
CA GLU A 13 -9.33 -19.92 -0.77
C GLU A 13 -8.42 -19.95 0.47
N GLN A 14 -7.10 -19.83 0.29
CA GLN A 14 -6.11 -19.83 1.37
C GLN A 14 -5.78 -18.43 1.89
N VAL A 15 -6.20 -17.36 1.22
CA VAL A 15 -5.92 -15.98 1.66
C VAL A 15 -6.41 -15.73 3.09
N VAL A 16 -7.69 -15.99 3.36
CA VAL A 16 -8.27 -15.76 4.70
C VAL A 16 -7.64 -16.67 5.77
N PRO A 17 -7.51 -17.99 5.57
CA PRO A 17 -6.77 -18.87 6.49
C PRO A 17 -5.35 -18.38 6.79
N GLN A 18 -4.56 -18.02 5.77
CA GLN A 18 -3.17 -17.59 5.97
C GLN A 18 -3.07 -16.27 6.73
N VAL A 19 -3.93 -15.29 6.42
CA VAL A 19 -3.94 -14.03 7.19
C VAL A 19 -4.32 -14.28 8.65
N ARG A 20 -5.29 -15.16 8.94
CA ARG A 20 -5.66 -15.50 10.32
C ARG A 20 -4.53 -16.20 11.08
N GLU A 21 -3.83 -17.10 10.42
CA GLU A 21 -2.73 -17.87 11.02
C GLU A 21 -1.49 -16.99 11.21
N ARG A 22 -1.05 -16.31 10.15
CA ARG A 22 0.29 -15.70 10.06
C ARG A 22 0.27 -14.18 10.12
N GLY A 23 -0.89 -13.55 10.04
CA GLY A 23 -1.06 -12.10 9.96
C GLY A 23 -0.83 -11.50 8.57
N PHE A 24 -0.53 -12.32 7.55
CA PHE A 24 -0.42 -11.85 6.17
C PHE A 24 -0.62 -12.96 5.14
N ALA A 25 -0.84 -12.57 3.88
CA ALA A 25 -0.81 -13.45 2.73
C ALA A 25 -0.17 -12.75 1.52
N ALA A 26 0.54 -13.51 0.68
CA ALA A 26 1.00 -13.06 -0.62
C ALA A 26 0.08 -13.63 -1.71
N LEU A 27 -0.37 -12.79 -2.63
CA LEU A 27 -1.26 -13.14 -3.73
C LEU A 27 -0.52 -12.97 -5.05
N ALA A 28 -0.60 -14.01 -5.90
CA ALA A 28 -0.21 -13.90 -7.30
C ALA A 28 -1.22 -12.98 -8.04
N PRO A 29 -0.85 -12.42 -9.21
CA PRO A 29 -1.72 -11.49 -9.95
C PRO A 29 -3.11 -12.06 -10.25
N GLU A 30 -3.20 -13.33 -10.65
CA GLU A 30 -4.46 -14.02 -10.93
C GLU A 30 -5.28 -14.25 -9.67
N THR A 31 -4.63 -14.45 -8.53
CA THR A 31 -5.30 -14.59 -7.24
C THR A 31 -5.91 -13.25 -6.79
N LEU A 32 -5.18 -12.14 -6.95
CA LEU A 32 -5.73 -10.81 -6.70
C LEU A 32 -6.94 -10.54 -7.59
N ALA A 33 -6.80 -10.77 -8.89
CA ALA A 33 -7.87 -10.59 -9.86
C ALA A 33 -9.11 -11.42 -9.47
N GLY A 34 -8.93 -12.71 -9.15
CA GLY A 34 -10.02 -13.59 -8.70
C GLY A 34 -10.67 -13.16 -7.38
N VAL A 35 -9.88 -12.75 -6.38
CA VAL A 35 -10.42 -12.22 -5.10
C VAL A 35 -11.28 -10.99 -5.34
N CYS A 36 -10.87 -10.12 -6.28
CA CYS A 36 -11.62 -8.92 -6.63
C CYS A 36 -12.68 -9.17 -7.71
N GLN A 37 -12.85 -10.39 -8.23
CA GLN A 37 -13.74 -10.69 -9.37
C GLN A 37 -13.47 -9.77 -10.57
N LEU A 38 -12.20 -9.68 -10.94
CA LEU A 38 -11.68 -8.92 -12.08
C LEU A 38 -10.92 -9.87 -13.00
N GLU A 39 -10.73 -9.46 -14.25
CA GLU A 39 -9.71 -10.06 -15.10
C GLU A 39 -8.36 -9.41 -14.82
N LEU A 40 -7.27 -10.16 -14.96
CA LEU A 40 -5.93 -9.62 -14.75
C LEU A 40 -5.62 -8.46 -15.72
N LEU A 41 -6.16 -8.52 -16.94
CA LEU A 41 -6.02 -7.45 -17.93
C LEU A 41 -6.62 -6.12 -17.46
N ASP A 42 -7.73 -6.17 -16.71
CA ASP A 42 -8.35 -4.97 -16.16
C ASP A 42 -7.40 -4.26 -15.19
N LEU A 43 -6.72 -5.02 -14.33
CA LEU A 43 -5.73 -4.47 -13.41
C LEU A 43 -4.60 -3.79 -14.18
N HIS A 44 -4.07 -4.44 -15.22
CA HIS A 44 -3.03 -3.85 -16.07
C HIS A 44 -3.44 -2.52 -16.72
N ALA A 45 -4.72 -2.30 -16.99
CA ALA A 45 -5.23 -1.04 -17.53
C ALA A 45 -5.02 0.16 -16.58
N LEU A 46 -4.82 -0.07 -15.27
CA LEU A 46 -4.55 0.97 -14.29
C LEU A 46 -3.10 1.49 -14.32
N ALA A 47 -2.15 0.71 -14.87
CA ALA A 47 -0.72 1.02 -14.78
C ALA A 47 -0.32 2.42 -15.32
N PRO A 48 -0.87 2.94 -16.43
CA PRO A 48 -0.55 4.27 -16.93
C PRO A 48 -0.79 5.42 -15.92
N GLN A 49 -1.60 5.18 -14.88
CA GLN A 49 -1.91 6.17 -13.85
C GLN A 49 -0.73 6.43 -12.88
N TRP A 50 0.39 5.70 -13.02
CA TRP A 50 1.64 5.94 -12.29
C TRP A 50 2.66 6.80 -13.05
N GLU A 51 2.47 7.05 -14.34
CA GLU A 51 3.49 7.73 -15.16
C GLU A 51 3.66 9.22 -14.84
N ASN A 52 2.61 9.86 -14.30
CA ASN A 52 2.58 11.31 -14.04
C ASN A 52 2.26 11.62 -12.57
N LEU A 53 2.92 10.92 -11.64
CA LEU A 53 2.80 11.23 -10.21
C LEU A 53 3.60 12.50 -9.85
N PRO A 54 3.03 13.42 -9.05
CA PRO A 54 3.75 14.59 -8.56
C PRO A 54 4.77 14.21 -7.47
N PRO A 55 5.85 14.98 -7.29
CA PRO A 55 6.84 14.71 -6.26
C PRO A 55 6.26 14.83 -4.85
N ASP A 56 6.72 13.98 -3.93
CA ASP A 56 6.42 14.07 -2.50
C ASP A 56 7.23 15.20 -1.86
N GLN A 57 6.54 16.25 -1.40
CA GLN A 57 7.16 17.44 -0.80
C GLN A 57 7.52 17.28 0.68
N TYR A 58 7.21 16.13 1.30
CA TYR A 58 7.37 15.91 2.75
C TYR A 58 8.53 14.97 3.11
N LEU A 59 9.39 14.62 2.16
CA LEU A 59 10.61 13.84 2.44
C LEU A 59 11.57 14.63 3.34
N LYS A 60 11.79 14.14 4.56
CA LYS A 60 12.68 14.79 5.56
C LYS A 60 14.18 14.56 5.34
N ASP A 61 14.54 13.57 4.53
CA ASP A 61 15.93 13.23 4.23
C ASP A 61 16.51 14.02 3.05
N GLY A 62 15.73 14.94 2.48
CA GLY A 62 16.12 15.76 1.33
C GLY A 62 16.14 15.00 0.00
N GLY A 63 15.71 13.74 -0.04
CA GLY A 63 15.60 12.96 -1.27
C GLY A 63 14.48 13.48 -2.19
N ARG A 64 14.58 13.18 -3.49
CA ARG A 64 13.52 13.46 -4.48
C ARG A 64 12.96 12.20 -5.12
N TYR A 65 13.34 11.03 -4.59
CA TYR A 65 13.07 9.72 -5.16
C TYR A 65 11.62 9.24 -5.03
N ARG A 66 10.70 10.01 -4.41
CA ARG A 66 9.32 9.58 -4.16
C ARG A 66 8.33 10.52 -4.83
N GLN A 67 7.46 9.95 -5.64
CA GLN A 67 6.31 10.62 -6.22
C GLN A 67 5.04 9.92 -5.75
N ARG A 68 3.95 10.67 -5.49
CA ARG A 68 2.74 10.09 -4.94
C ARG A 68 1.47 10.89 -5.16
N ARG A 69 0.33 10.19 -5.07
CA ARG A 69 -1.02 10.76 -4.93
C ARG A 69 -1.76 10.05 -3.80
N HIS A 70 -2.79 10.69 -3.26
CA HIS A 70 -3.58 10.18 -2.15
C HIS A 70 -5.05 10.53 -2.28
N SER A 71 -5.95 9.60 -1.95
CA SER A 71 -7.38 9.89 -1.82
C SER A 71 -8.01 8.91 -0.84
N CYS A 72 -9.15 9.32 -0.29
CA CYS A 72 -9.85 8.62 0.75
C CYS A 72 -11.21 8.16 0.25
N PHE A 73 -11.66 6.99 0.68
CA PHE A 73 -12.94 6.40 0.31
C PHE A 73 -13.63 5.84 1.56
N VAL A 74 -14.95 5.76 1.50
CA VAL A 74 -15.74 4.96 2.43
C VAL A 74 -16.37 3.83 1.62
N VAL A 75 -16.15 2.60 2.07
CA VAL A 75 -16.80 1.41 1.51
C VAL A 75 -17.88 0.93 2.46
N GLU A 76 -19.14 0.98 2.03
CA GLU A 76 -20.30 0.58 2.82
C GLU A 76 -21.33 -0.09 1.90
N ALA A 77 -21.88 -1.23 2.33
CA ALA A 77 -22.84 -2.03 1.55
C ALA A 77 -22.38 -2.33 0.09
N GLY A 78 -21.08 -2.56 -0.10
CA GLY A 78 -20.48 -2.85 -1.42
C GLY A 78 -20.30 -1.62 -2.33
N GLN A 79 -20.69 -0.43 -1.89
CA GLN A 79 -20.46 0.82 -2.61
C GLN A 79 -19.15 1.46 -2.18
N VAL A 80 -18.37 1.96 -3.15
CA VAL A 80 -17.15 2.75 -2.89
C VAL A 80 -17.47 4.21 -3.13
N LEU A 81 -17.43 5.01 -2.07
CA LEU A 81 -17.74 6.44 -2.10
C LEU A 81 -16.46 7.24 -1.88
N LEU A 82 -16.13 8.15 -2.80
CA LEU A 82 -15.01 9.08 -2.63
C LEU A 82 -15.32 10.03 -1.46
N ALA A 83 -14.46 10.07 -0.46
CA ALA A 83 -14.56 11.01 0.65
C ALA A 83 -14.01 12.38 0.25
N PRO A 84 -14.42 13.47 0.92
CA PRO A 84 -13.79 14.78 0.74
C PRO A 84 -12.27 14.68 0.87
N HIS A 85 -11.56 15.44 0.02
CA HIS A 85 -10.11 15.47 0.06
C HIS A 85 -9.61 15.89 1.45
N ARG A 86 -8.66 15.14 1.99
CA ARG A 86 -8.20 15.26 3.38
C ARG A 86 -6.73 14.92 3.49
N ALA A 87 -6.07 15.51 4.48
CA ALA A 87 -4.70 15.18 4.80
C ALA A 87 -4.57 13.71 5.21
N HIS A 88 -3.46 13.10 4.79
CA HIS A 88 -2.98 11.87 5.39
C HIS A 88 -2.29 12.19 6.72
N TRP A 89 -2.68 11.49 7.78
CA TRP A 89 -2.12 11.67 9.12
C TRP A 89 -1.84 10.30 9.73
N GLN A 90 -0.70 10.17 10.39
CA GLN A 90 -0.32 9.00 11.20
C GLN A 90 0.18 9.49 12.56
N SER A 91 0.01 8.71 13.62
CA SER A 91 0.60 9.05 14.91
C SER A 91 2.13 8.85 14.89
N LEU A 92 2.84 9.47 15.84
CA LEU A 92 4.27 9.21 16.03
C LEU A 92 4.56 7.75 16.42
N ASP A 93 3.61 7.07 17.06
CA ASP A 93 3.73 5.66 17.44
C ASP A 93 3.81 4.73 16.23
N TYR A 94 3.16 5.10 15.12
CA TYR A 94 3.13 4.30 13.88
C TYR A 94 4.10 4.82 12.82
N ASN A 95 4.35 6.13 12.78
CA ASN A 95 5.31 6.74 11.86
C ASN A 95 6.27 7.67 12.63
N ALA A 96 7.38 7.14 13.11
CA ALA A 96 8.37 7.92 13.85
C ALA A 96 8.96 9.08 13.03
N LEU A 97 8.98 8.98 11.70
CA LEU A 97 9.54 10.01 10.82
C LEU A 97 8.57 11.16 10.54
N HIS A 98 7.30 10.87 10.28
CA HIS A 98 6.30 11.85 9.81
C HIS A 98 5.05 11.94 10.69
N GLY A 99 5.00 11.20 11.79
CA GLY A 99 3.85 11.17 12.68
C GLY A 99 3.57 12.53 13.32
N GLY A 100 2.31 12.77 13.67
CA GLY A 100 1.85 14.05 14.21
C GLY A 100 1.67 15.16 13.17
N MET A 101 2.15 14.98 11.93
CA MET A 101 2.02 15.95 10.84
C MET A 101 0.85 15.61 9.91
N GLN A 102 0.03 16.61 9.59
CA GLN A 102 -0.94 16.51 8.50
C GLN A 102 -0.22 16.74 7.16
N ARG A 103 -0.30 15.75 6.26
CA ARG A 103 0.33 15.82 4.94
C ARG A 103 -0.73 15.83 3.85
N TRP A 104 -0.83 16.95 3.15
CA TRP A 104 -1.71 17.12 2.00
C TRP A 104 -0.96 16.70 0.73
N PHE A 105 -1.47 15.67 0.06
CA PHE A 105 -0.93 15.18 -1.21
C PHE A 105 -1.95 15.39 -2.31
N GLU A 106 -1.50 15.46 -3.55
CA GLU A 106 -2.38 15.61 -4.70
C GLU A 106 -3.38 14.43 -4.81
N PRO A 107 -4.66 14.68 -5.17
CA PRO A 107 -5.67 13.65 -5.28
C PRO A 107 -5.37 12.65 -6.39
N LEU A 108 -5.96 11.46 -6.30
CA LEU A 108 -5.97 10.50 -7.41
C LEU A 108 -6.67 11.14 -8.63
N PRO A 109 -6.20 10.88 -9.86
CA PRO A 109 -6.76 11.53 -11.04
C PRO A 109 -8.17 11.01 -11.34
N ALA A 110 -9.07 11.88 -11.79
CA ALA A 110 -10.46 11.51 -12.10
C ALA A 110 -10.55 10.34 -13.09
N VAL A 111 -9.68 10.30 -14.10
CA VAL A 111 -9.60 9.19 -15.07
C VAL A 111 -9.26 7.83 -14.45
N LEU A 112 -8.60 7.78 -13.29
CA LEU A 112 -8.43 6.55 -12.52
C LEU A 112 -9.73 6.21 -11.78
N LEU A 113 -10.34 7.20 -11.12
CA LEU A 113 -11.53 7.02 -10.30
C LEU A 113 -12.78 6.63 -11.10
N GLU A 114 -12.84 7.04 -12.37
CA GLU A 114 -13.94 6.72 -13.31
C GLU A 114 -13.84 5.29 -13.87
N GLN A 115 -12.71 4.59 -13.69
CA GLN A 115 -12.55 3.24 -14.21
C GLN A 115 -13.30 2.21 -13.34
N PRO A 116 -14.18 1.37 -13.90
CA PRO A 116 -14.90 0.35 -13.15
C PRO A 116 -13.97 -0.62 -12.39
N VAL A 117 -12.81 -0.92 -12.97
CA VAL A 117 -11.79 -1.75 -12.34
C VAL A 117 -11.27 -1.17 -11.03
N TRP A 118 -11.14 0.15 -10.92
CA TRP A 118 -10.70 0.80 -9.68
C TRP A 118 -11.71 0.56 -8.55
N THR A 119 -12.98 0.88 -8.81
CA THR A 119 -14.08 0.68 -7.88
C THR A 119 -14.16 -0.78 -7.43
N ARG A 120 -14.04 -1.72 -8.38
CA ARG A 120 -14.13 -3.15 -8.09
C ARG A 120 -12.92 -3.66 -7.30
N LEU A 121 -11.71 -3.18 -7.57
CA LEU A 121 -10.51 -3.51 -6.81
C LEU A 121 -10.63 -3.08 -5.34
N VAL A 122 -11.05 -1.83 -5.10
CA VAL A 122 -11.24 -1.30 -3.73
C VAL A 122 -12.34 -2.06 -3.00
N ALA A 123 -13.48 -2.32 -3.65
CA ALA A 123 -14.59 -3.08 -3.07
C ALA A 123 -14.18 -4.54 -2.75
N GLY A 124 -13.51 -5.22 -3.66
CA GLY A 124 -13.09 -6.62 -3.47
C GLY A 124 -12.09 -6.80 -2.32
N LEU A 125 -11.19 -5.84 -2.13
CA LEU A 125 -10.28 -5.84 -0.97
C LEU A 125 -10.99 -5.47 0.33
N ALA A 126 -11.98 -4.58 0.31
CA ALA A 126 -12.83 -4.32 1.46
C ALA A 126 -13.67 -5.55 1.85
N ASP A 127 -14.19 -6.30 0.87
CA ASP A 127 -14.89 -7.58 1.10
C ASP A 127 -13.95 -8.61 1.74
N LEU A 128 -12.68 -8.65 1.32
CA LEU A 128 -11.66 -9.48 1.97
C LEU A 128 -11.45 -9.07 3.43
N CYS A 129 -11.37 -7.77 3.73
CA CYS A 129 -11.30 -7.26 5.11
C CYS A 129 -12.50 -7.71 5.93
N SER A 130 -13.72 -7.59 5.39
CA SER A 130 -14.96 -7.99 6.07
C SER A 130 -15.04 -9.50 6.36
N ARG A 131 -14.42 -10.35 5.54
CA ARG A 131 -14.30 -11.81 5.83
C ARG A 131 -13.35 -12.11 6.99
N LEU A 132 -12.37 -11.24 7.24
CA LEU A 132 -11.42 -11.36 8.34
C LEU A 132 -11.98 -10.76 9.63
N ARG A 133 -12.55 -9.55 9.54
CA ARG A 133 -13.11 -8.77 10.65
C ARG A 133 -14.41 -8.12 10.17
N PRO A 134 -15.60 -8.65 10.52
CA PRO A 134 -16.86 -8.06 10.07
C PRO A 134 -16.98 -6.60 10.49
N SER A 135 -17.27 -5.72 9.53
CA SER A 135 -17.52 -4.30 9.75
C SER A 135 -18.62 -3.82 8.79
N PRO A 136 -19.56 -2.96 9.21
CA PRO A 136 -20.55 -2.39 8.30
C PRO A 136 -19.91 -1.43 7.28
N ARG A 137 -18.73 -0.88 7.60
CA ARG A 137 -18.03 0.11 6.79
C ARG A 137 -16.51 0.02 6.91
N TRP A 138 -15.83 0.44 5.86
CA TRP A 138 -14.38 0.59 5.84
C TRP A 138 -14.01 2.00 5.38
N TYR A 139 -13.15 2.66 6.15
CA TYR A 139 -12.50 3.90 5.78
C TYR A 139 -11.18 3.54 5.11
N VAL A 140 -11.06 3.88 3.83
CA VAL A 140 -9.98 3.42 2.97
C VAL A 140 -9.12 4.60 2.54
N GLU A 141 -7.82 4.54 2.79
CA GLU A 141 -6.89 5.47 2.14
C GLU A 141 -6.13 4.77 1.03
N ALA A 142 -6.10 5.38 -0.15
CA ALA A 142 -5.36 4.92 -1.30
C ALA A 142 -4.16 5.80 -1.57
N HIS A 143 -2.99 5.18 -1.67
CA HIS A 143 -1.73 5.85 -1.96
C HIS A 143 -1.12 5.25 -3.23
N GLN A 144 -0.99 6.07 -4.26
CA GLN A 144 -0.14 5.73 -5.40
C GLN A 144 1.29 6.15 -5.07
N PHE A 145 2.26 5.27 -5.25
CA PHE A 145 3.68 5.57 -5.07
C PHE A 145 4.47 5.17 -6.29
N ARG A 146 5.40 6.04 -6.70
CA ARG A 146 6.58 5.71 -7.50
C ARG A 146 7.81 6.03 -6.66
N ILE A 147 8.67 5.04 -6.48
CA ILE A 147 10.01 5.20 -5.90
C ILE A 147 11.00 5.04 -7.04
N ASP A 148 11.72 6.10 -7.39
CA ASP A 148 12.75 6.08 -8.44
C ASP A 148 14.16 5.95 -7.87
N THR A 149 15.13 5.82 -8.78
CA THR A 149 16.56 5.77 -8.46
C THR A 149 17.33 6.94 -9.05
N ALA A 150 16.68 8.07 -9.36
CA ALA A 150 17.32 9.22 -10.00
C ALA A 150 18.46 9.79 -9.14
N ASP A 151 18.28 9.79 -7.82
CA ASP A 151 19.30 10.19 -6.84
C ASP A 151 20.16 9.00 -6.34
N GLY A 152 20.17 7.88 -7.07
CA GLY A 152 20.99 6.70 -6.82
C GLY A 152 20.33 5.61 -5.96
N ILE A 153 19.80 5.93 -4.78
CA ILE A 153 19.12 4.94 -3.91
C ILE A 153 17.70 5.41 -3.60
N GLY A 154 16.71 4.66 -4.08
CA GLY A 154 15.31 4.86 -3.71
C GLY A 154 14.98 4.14 -2.40
N ARG A 155 14.26 4.78 -1.49
CA ARG A 155 13.91 4.21 -0.16
C ARG A 155 12.39 4.16 0.02
N PRO A 156 11.75 3.00 -0.23
CA PRO A 156 10.31 2.87 -0.06
C PRO A 156 9.85 3.14 1.38
N THR A 157 10.56 2.55 2.36
CA THR A 157 10.24 2.63 3.80
C THR A 157 11.45 3.15 4.57
N PRO A 158 11.75 4.47 4.54
CA PRO A 158 12.95 5.03 5.18
C PRO A 158 12.99 4.83 6.70
N GLU A 159 11.83 4.65 7.33
CA GLU A 159 11.66 4.33 8.76
C GLU A 159 12.04 2.89 9.14
N GLY A 160 12.19 1.98 8.18
CA GLY A 160 12.36 0.55 8.43
C GLY A 160 11.04 -0.18 8.66
N ALA A 161 11.08 -1.30 9.38
CA ALA A 161 9.89 -2.10 9.68
C ALA A 161 8.89 -1.33 10.54
N HIS A 162 7.66 -1.21 10.06
CA HIS A 162 6.61 -0.40 10.69
C HIS A 162 5.22 -1.02 10.55
N ARG A 163 4.25 -0.35 11.17
CA ARG A 163 2.80 -0.52 10.97
C ARG A 163 2.22 0.76 10.40
N ASP A 164 1.10 0.65 9.71
CA ASP A 164 0.38 1.81 9.21
C ASP A 164 -0.57 2.41 10.27
N GLY A 165 -0.90 1.64 11.31
CA GLY A 165 -1.82 1.98 12.41
C GLY A 165 -3.30 1.77 12.05
N VAL A 166 -3.58 0.88 11.10
CA VAL A 166 -4.92 0.60 10.57
C VAL A 166 -5.32 -0.84 10.91
N ASP A 167 -6.44 -1.33 10.38
CA ASP A 167 -6.84 -2.72 10.59
C ASP A 167 -6.14 -3.63 9.57
N PHE A 168 -6.17 -3.26 8.28
CA PHE A 168 -5.56 -4.03 7.19
C PHE A 168 -4.83 -3.16 6.17
N VAL A 169 -3.80 -3.72 5.55
CA VAL A 169 -3.01 -3.06 4.50
C VAL A 169 -2.87 -3.99 3.30
N ALA A 170 -3.07 -3.45 2.10
CA ALA A 170 -2.85 -4.15 0.84
C ALA A 170 -1.80 -3.39 0.02
N VAL A 171 -0.65 -4.00 -0.22
CA VAL A 171 0.46 -3.45 -1.01
C VAL A 171 0.57 -4.21 -2.32
N ALA A 172 0.08 -3.62 -3.42
CA ALA A 172 0.18 -4.18 -4.76
C ALA A 172 1.40 -3.60 -5.49
N LEU A 173 2.21 -4.47 -6.12
CA LEU A 173 3.19 -4.04 -7.10
C LEU A 173 2.47 -3.66 -8.39
N VAL A 174 2.64 -2.44 -8.89
CA VAL A 174 2.05 -2.02 -10.17
C VAL A 174 3.06 -2.20 -11.30
N ASN A 175 4.29 -1.74 -11.08
CA ASN A 175 5.37 -1.87 -12.04
C ASN A 175 6.72 -1.88 -11.32
N ARG A 176 7.73 -2.43 -11.97
CA ARG A 176 9.13 -2.38 -11.52
C ARG A 176 10.01 -2.48 -12.75
N LEU A 177 10.93 -1.54 -12.88
CA LEU A 177 11.82 -1.44 -14.04
C LEU A 177 13.25 -1.16 -13.58
N GLY A 178 14.23 -1.82 -14.19
CA GLY A 178 15.65 -1.41 -14.11
C GLY A 178 16.24 -1.38 -12.70
N ILE A 179 15.75 -2.18 -11.76
CA ILE A 179 16.19 -2.12 -10.35
C ILE A 179 16.44 -3.50 -9.72
N LYS A 180 17.34 -3.50 -8.74
CA LYS A 180 17.48 -4.55 -7.71
C LYS A 180 17.03 -4.01 -6.35
N GLY A 181 16.93 -4.87 -5.33
CA GLY A 181 16.43 -4.50 -4.01
C GLY A 181 14.92 -4.58 -3.93
N GLY A 182 14.25 -3.69 -3.18
CA GLY A 182 12.79 -3.72 -2.99
C GLY A 182 12.26 -5.08 -2.52
N GLU A 183 13.06 -5.82 -1.74
CA GLU A 183 12.67 -7.03 -1.05
C GLU A 183 11.70 -6.64 0.05
N THR A 184 10.56 -7.32 0.09
CA THR A 184 9.58 -7.23 1.16
C THR A 184 10.03 -8.09 2.33
N ARG A 185 9.89 -7.55 3.55
CA ARG A 185 10.04 -8.30 4.79
C ARG A 185 8.82 -8.09 5.66
N VAL A 186 8.31 -9.18 6.21
CA VAL A 186 7.17 -9.20 7.13
C VAL A 186 7.61 -9.93 8.38
N PHE A 187 7.36 -9.34 9.55
CA PHE A 187 7.71 -9.90 10.84
C PHE A 187 6.45 -10.02 11.70
N ALA A 188 6.31 -11.13 12.42
CA ALA A 188 5.30 -11.25 13.45
C ALA A 188 5.58 -10.19 14.52
N ALA A 189 4.57 -9.41 14.88
CA ALA A 189 4.77 -8.38 15.89
C ALA A 189 4.88 -8.95 17.31
N ALA A 190 4.38 -10.16 17.53
CA ALA A 190 4.43 -10.89 18.78
C ALA A 190 5.21 -12.21 18.63
N GLY A 191 6.43 -12.15 18.10
CA GLY A 191 7.29 -13.33 17.97
C GLY A 191 8.55 -13.09 17.15
N PRO A 192 9.43 -14.11 17.04
CA PRO A 192 10.66 -14.02 16.25
C PRO A 192 10.44 -14.31 14.76
N ASP A 193 9.25 -14.76 14.37
CA ASP A 193 8.98 -15.23 13.02
C ASP A 193 9.04 -14.09 12.01
N GLY A 194 9.74 -14.32 10.90
CA GLY A 194 9.83 -13.37 9.81
C GLY A 194 9.94 -14.07 8.46
N GLN A 195 9.45 -13.40 7.43
CA GLN A 195 9.57 -13.86 6.05
C GLN A 195 10.07 -12.73 5.16
N ARG A 196 10.90 -13.10 4.18
CA ARG A 196 11.36 -12.19 3.13
C ARG A 196 11.06 -12.76 1.76
N PHE A 197 10.67 -11.90 0.84
CA PHE A 197 10.39 -12.23 -0.55
C PHE A 197 10.40 -10.98 -1.42
N THR A 198 10.44 -11.13 -2.73
CA THR A 198 10.37 -10.00 -3.67
C THR A 198 9.16 -10.13 -4.56
N LEU A 199 8.23 -9.17 -4.46
CA LEU A 199 7.18 -9.00 -5.47
C LEU A 199 7.85 -8.56 -6.78
N ALA A 200 7.66 -9.36 -7.84
CA ALA A 200 8.28 -9.15 -9.15
C ALA A 200 7.25 -9.09 -10.29
N GLN A 201 6.13 -9.79 -10.16
CA GLN A 201 5.06 -9.76 -11.14
C GLN A 201 4.14 -8.55 -10.88
N PRO A 202 3.84 -7.72 -11.88
CA PRO A 202 2.81 -6.70 -11.77
C PRO A 202 1.50 -7.29 -11.24
N TRP A 203 0.86 -6.58 -10.33
CA TRP A 203 -0.34 -6.95 -9.59
C TRP A 203 -0.21 -8.13 -8.63
N SER A 204 1.01 -8.59 -8.35
CA SER A 204 1.25 -9.36 -7.13
C SER A 204 1.07 -8.47 -5.89
N LEU A 205 0.45 -9.01 -4.85
CA LEU A 205 -0.02 -8.25 -3.70
C LEU A 205 0.39 -8.90 -2.39
N MET A 206 0.79 -8.08 -1.43
CA MET A 206 0.92 -8.47 -0.02
C MET A 206 -0.26 -7.88 0.76
N PHE A 207 -1.05 -8.75 1.40
CA PHE A 207 -2.16 -8.37 2.27
C PHE A 207 -1.77 -8.62 3.73
N LEU A 208 -1.98 -7.65 4.61
CA LEU A 208 -1.50 -7.62 5.99
C LEU A 208 -2.67 -7.37 6.95
N ASP A 209 -2.69 -8.10 8.07
CA ASP A 209 -3.34 -7.70 9.30
C ASP A 209 -2.35 -6.82 10.09
N ASP A 210 -2.56 -5.50 10.04
CA ASP A 210 -1.61 -4.51 10.52
C ASP A 210 -1.42 -4.55 12.05
N GLU A 211 -2.37 -5.14 12.77
CA GLU A 211 -2.26 -5.37 14.21
C GLU A 211 -1.39 -6.58 14.56
N ARG A 212 -1.11 -7.48 13.61
CA ARG A 212 -0.40 -8.75 13.86
C ARG A 212 1.01 -8.78 13.32
N VAL A 213 1.32 -7.97 12.32
CA VAL A 213 2.64 -7.94 11.68
C VAL A 213 3.20 -6.53 11.60
N ILE A 214 4.51 -6.44 11.36
CA ILE A 214 5.18 -5.23 10.89
C ILE A 214 5.87 -5.56 9.57
N HIS A 215 6.07 -4.57 8.71
CA HIS A 215 6.66 -4.82 7.40
C HIS A 215 7.60 -3.70 6.95
N GLU A 216 8.51 -4.04 6.05
CA GLU A 216 9.38 -3.08 5.36
C GLU A 216 9.62 -3.51 3.90
N SER A 217 10.13 -2.57 3.11
CA SER A 217 10.74 -2.87 1.83
C SER A 217 12.15 -2.32 1.78
N THR A 218 13.12 -3.19 1.46
CA THR A 218 14.52 -2.78 1.36
C THR A 218 14.69 -1.68 0.31
N PRO A 219 15.71 -0.80 0.41
CA PRO A 219 16.02 0.17 -0.63
C PRO A 219 16.15 -0.48 -2.02
N ILE A 220 15.86 0.31 -3.05
CA ILE A 220 16.05 -0.07 -4.45
C ILE A 220 17.32 0.60 -5.00
N GLN A 221 18.01 -0.09 -5.91
CA GLN A 221 19.20 0.41 -6.58
C GLN A 221 19.06 0.21 -8.09
N PRO A 222 19.55 1.15 -8.90
CA PRO A 222 19.50 1.04 -10.35
C PRO A 222 20.36 -0.12 -10.83
N LEU A 223 19.85 -0.85 -11.81
CA LEU A 223 20.61 -1.76 -12.66
C LEU A 223 20.96 -1.10 -14.00
N GLU A 224 20.20 -0.06 -14.38
CA GLU A 224 20.30 0.69 -15.62
C GLU A 224 20.24 2.20 -15.32
N GLU A 225 20.21 3.05 -16.35
CA GLU A 225 20.12 4.51 -16.20
C GLU A 225 18.81 4.95 -15.54
N VAL A 226 17.70 4.29 -15.88
CA VAL A 226 16.37 4.55 -15.32
C VAL A 226 15.93 3.34 -14.49
N GLY A 227 15.54 3.59 -13.25
CA GLY A 227 15.02 2.57 -12.35
C GLY A 227 13.89 3.09 -11.49
N HIS A 228 12.81 2.31 -11.35
CA HIS A 228 11.72 2.65 -10.45
C HIS A 228 10.93 1.43 -9.97
N ARG A 229 10.19 1.63 -8.88
CA ARG A 229 9.20 0.70 -8.32
C ARG A 229 7.90 1.45 -8.07
N ASP A 230 6.84 0.96 -8.69
CA ASP A 230 5.49 1.49 -8.55
C ASP A 230 4.64 0.59 -7.67
N THR A 231 3.94 1.18 -6.72
CA THR A 231 3.01 0.46 -5.85
C THR A 231 1.71 1.21 -5.64
N LEU A 232 0.65 0.44 -5.44
CA LEU A 232 -0.59 0.89 -4.84
C LEU A 232 -0.63 0.36 -3.40
N VAL A 233 -0.80 1.27 -2.44
CA VAL A 233 -1.07 0.91 -1.04
C VAL A 233 -2.50 1.32 -0.71
N LEU A 234 -3.31 0.34 -0.29
CA LEU A 234 -4.66 0.55 0.23
C LEU A 234 -4.65 0.19 1.71
N THR A 235 -5.07 1.12 2.55
CA THR A 235 -5.21 0.91 4.00
C THR A 235 -6.68 0.91 4.36
N PHE A 236 -7.10 0.01 5.26
CA PHE A 236 -8.50 -0.16 5.64
C PHE A 236 -8.62 -0.01 7.15
N ARG A 237 -9.50 0.88 7.59
CA ARG A 237 -9.78 1.11 9.01
C ARG A 237 -11.27 1.07 9.30
N ALA A 238 -11.71 0.31 10.30
CA ALA A 238 -13.14 0.20 10.64
C ALA A 238 -13.64 1.43 11.42
N ALA A 239 -12.78 1.98 12.28
CA ALA A 239 -13.13 3.01 13.27
C ALA A 239 -12.96 4.46 12.80
N GLY A 240 -13.14 4.75 11.51
CA GLY A 240 -12.91 6.08 10.93
C GLY A 240 -11.54 6.24 10.27
N PHE A 241 -11.30 7.37 9.60
CA PHE A 241 -9.95 7.67 9.13
C PHE A 241 -9.01 8.00 10.30
N GLN A 242 -7.71 7.74 10.15
CA GLN A 242 -6.74 8.20 11.14
C GLN A 242 -6.71 9.74 11.20
N GLY A 243 -6.60 10.29 12.42
CA GLY A 243 -6.59 11.74 12.65
C GLY A 243 -7.97 12.42 12.61
N GLU A 244 -9.05 11.67 12.32
CA GLU A 244 -10.41 12.19 12.39
C GLU A 244 -10.82 12.39 13.86
N GLY A 245 -11.11 13.63 14.26
CA GLY A 245 -11.41 14.00 15.65
C GLY A 245 -10.19 14.26 16.55
N ALA A 246 -8.96 14.14 16.03
CA ALA A 246 -7.78 14.65 16.72
C ALA A 246 -7.78 16.18 16.65
N ASP A 247 -7.81 16.84 17.81
CA ASP A 247 -7.66 18.29 17.92
C ASP A 247 -6.35 18.68 17.18
N PRO A 248 -6.38 19.57 16.18
CA PRO A 248 -5.15 20.08 15.60
C PRO A 248 -4.45 20.85 16.72
N GLY A 249 -3.52 20.18 17.41
CA GLY A 249 -2.65 20.83 18.37
C GLY A 249 -2.10 22.13 17.76
N PRO A 250 -1.84 23.16 18.57
CA PRO A 250 -1.51 24.48 18.03
C PRO A 250 -0.19 24.42 17.24
N GLY A 251 -0.25 24.59 15.92
CA GLY A 251 0.89 24.81 15.00
C GLY A 251 0.85 23.91 13.76
N ASP A 252 1.07 24.37 12.52
CA ASP A 252 1.79 25.57 12.07
C ASP A 252 0.99 26.37 11.02
N LYS A 253 1.04 27.70 11.16
CA LYS A 253 0.75 28.67 10.09
C LYS A 253 2.00 28.88 9.24
#